data_AF-A0A922KZ75-F1
#
_entry.id   AF-A0A922KZ75-F1
#
_cell.length_a   1.000
_cell.length_b   1.000
_cell.length_c   1.000
_cell.angle_alpha   90.00
_cell.angle_beta   90.00
_cell.angle_gamma   90.00
#
_symmetry.space_group_name_H-M   'P 1'
#
loop_
_entity.id
_entity.type
_entity.pdbx_description
1 polymer ?
#
loop_
_entity_poly.entity_id
_entity_poly.type
_entity_poly.pdbx_seq_one_letter_code
_entity_poly.pdbx_strand_id
1 'polypeptide(L)'
;MDPVVALSNSGKNGQKLSNDKIDRNKKNERLRKLRELHMKRNEACKLNHKEVIEENKRQQMPSNWTRKQEWAKRKLEENEEREQAEQQNLDYDMEKLRDIQADHAEQWERRRSSKKNPDKGFTSFEDAAARKYERMIKQIKPDMDEYHQLKQTIPDEQFYADKNSYVFGVHKDSKEAIDRLLNDMNKDYERQSKFSRRRTFDDDNDIDYINERNMKFNKKIERFYGKYTAEIKQNLERGTAV
;
A
#
# COMPACT_ATOMS: atom_id res chain seq x y z
N MET A 1 -41.30 -75.42 84.33
CA MET A 1 -41.13 -75.20 82.88
C MET A 1 -41.21 -73.72 82.66
N ASP A 2 -40.14 -73.10 82.16
CA ASP A 2 -40.13 -72.09 81.09
C ASP A 2 -38.67 -71.63 80.86
N PRO A 3 -38.17 -71.57 79.59
CA PRO A 3 -36.75 -71.38 79.31
C PRO A 3 -36.37 -69.96 78.86
N VAL A 4 -35.06 -69.71 78.98
CA VAL A 4 -34.30 -68.47 78.77
C VAL A 4 -34.29 -68.03 77.29
N VAL A 5 -34.46 -66.72 77.05
CA VAL A 5 -34.34 -66.07 75.73
C VAL A 5 -32.88 -65.62 75.47
N ALA A 6 -32.31 -66.07 74.37
CA ALA A 6 -31.00 -65.62 73.85
C ALA A 6 -31.16 -64.48 72.83
N LEU A 7 -30.37 -63.41 72.98
CA LEU A 7 -30.27 -62.29 72.04
C LEU A 7 -29.21 -62.55 70.96
N SER A 8 -29.61 -62.53 69.68
CA SER A 8 -28.73 -62.65 68.50
C SER A 8 -28.28 -61.29 67.95
N ASN A 9 -26.97 -61.14 67.70
CA ASN A 9 -26.30 -59.92 67.27
C ASN A 9 -26.01 -59.97 65.74
N SER A 10 -26.96 -59.58 64.87
CA SER A 10 -26.82 -59.62 63.39
C SER A 10 -26.97 -58.28 62.66
N GLY A 11 -27.28 -57.17 63.36
CA GLY A 11 -27.64 -55.89 62.73
C GLY A 11 -26.49 -54.99 62.24
N LYS A 12 -25.22 -55.25 62.61
CA LYS A 12 -24.11 -54.29 62.39
C LYS A 12 -23.31 -54.46 61.09
N ASN A 13 -23.41 -55.59 60.38
CA ASN A 13 -22.64 -55.85 59.15
C ASN A 13 -23.34 -55.39 57.85
N GLY A 14 -24.68 -55.37 57.79
CA GLY A 14 -25.44 -54.95 56.60
C GLY A 14 -25.42 -53.43 56.34
N GLN A 15 -25.38 -52.63 57.40
CA GLN A 15 -25.34 -51.16 57.31
C GLN A 15 -23.98 -50.60 56.86
N LYS A 16 -22.89 -51.37 57.03
CA LYS A 16 -21.55 -50.97 56.52
C LYS A 16 -21.44 -51.17 54.99
N LEU A 17 -21.94 -52.29 54.47
CA LEU A 17 -21.93 -52.61 53.03
C LEU A 17 -22.81 -51.69 52.17
N SER A 18 -23.90 -51.15 52.74
CA SER A 18 -24.79 -50.20 52.04
C SER A 18 -24.18 -48.79 51.97
N ASN A 19 -23.57 -48.31 53.06
CA ASN A 19 -22.84 -47.03 53.07
C ASN A 19 -21.63 -47.06 52.12
N ASP A 20 -20.89 -48.18 52.04
CA ASP A 20 -19.77 -48.35 51.10
C ASP A 20 -20.21 -48.32 49.62
N LYS A 21 -21.45 -48.72 49.30
CA LYS A 21 -22.00 -48.62 47.94
C LYS A 21 -22.43 -47.19 47.62
N ILE A 22 -23.02 -46.49 48.59
CA ILE A 22 -23.41 -45.08 48.46
C ILE A 22 -22.18 -44.19 48.27
N ASP A 23 -21.10 -44.42 49.02
CA ASP A 23 -19.84 -43.68 48.87
C ASP A 23 -19.11 -44.00 47.56
N ARG A 24 -19.17 -45.24 47.07
CA ARG A 24 -18.66 -45.60 45.74
C ARG A 24 -19.43 -44.91 44.61
N ASN A 25 -20.76 -44.80 44.73
CA ASN A 25 -21.59 -44.10 43.75
C ASN A 25 -21.34 -42.58 43.78
N LYS A 26 -21.25 -41.97 44.96
CA LYS A 26 -20.85 -40.55 45.12
C LYS A 26 -19.45 -40.29 44.57
N LYS A 27 -18.50 -41.22 44.76
CA LYS A 27 -17.16 -41.14 44.18
C LYS A 27 -17.20 -41.21 42.65
N ASN A 28 -18.01 -42.09 42.07
CA ASN A 28 -18.20 -42.22 40.63
C ASN A 28 -18.88 -41.00 39.99
N GLU A 29 -19.86 -40.39 40.67
CA GLU A 29 -20.47 -39.11 40.24
C GLU A 29 -19.46 -37.97 40.29
N ARG A 30 -18.64 -37.88 41.36
CA ARG A 30 -17.52 -36.93 41.44
C ARG A 30 -16.51 -37.14 40.30
N LEU A 31 -16.19 -38.39 39.95
CA LEU A 31 -15.32 -38.75 38.82
C LEU A 31 -15.92 -38.41 37.45
N ARG A 32 -17.25 -38.53 37.28
CA ARG A 32 -17.95 -38.09 36.06
C ARG A 32 -17.94 -36.57 35.92
N LYS A 33 -18.26 -35.86 37.00
CA LYS A 33 -18.21 -34.39 37.05
C LYS A 33 -16.79 -33.87 36.79
N LEU A 34 -15.77 -34.54 37.32
CA LEU A 34 -14.37 -34.22 37.05
C LEU A 34 -14.01 -34.38 35.57
N ARG A 35 -14.43 -35.48 34.93
CA ARG A 35 -14.24 -35.69 33.49
C ARG A 35 -14.94 -34.63 32.64
N GLU A 36 -16.17 -34.27 33.01
CA GLU A 36 -16.91 -33.20 32.35
C GLU A 36 -16.20 -31.85 32.48
N LEU A 37 -15.69 -31.53 33.67
CA LEU A 37 -14.89 -30.33 33.89
C LEU A 37 -13.58 -30.35 33.09
N HIS A 38 -12.93 -31.51 32.95
CA HIS A 38 -11.75 -31.65 32.09
C HIS A 38 -12.09 -31.44 30.62
N MET A 39 -13.21 -31.96 30.13
CA MET A 39 -13.67 -31.74 28.76
C MET A 39 -13.98 -30.26 28.50
N LYS A 40 -14.73 -29.62 29.40
CA LYS A 40 -15.02 -28.18 29.35
C LYS A 40 -13.74 -27.33 29.40
N ARG A 41 -12.77 -27.72 30.24
CA ARG A 41 -11.46 -27.06 30.29
C ARG A 41 -10.72 -27.20 28.97
N ASN A 42 -10.73 -28.40 28.38
CA ASN A 42 -10.05 -28.66 27.11
C ASN A 42 -10.72 -27.92 25.95
N GLU A 43 -12.05 -27.83 25.94
CA GLU A 43 -12.82 -27.03 24.98
C GLU A 43 -12.50 -25.54 25.12
N ALA A 44 -12.49 -25.01 26.35
CA ALA A 44 -12.11 -23.63 26.62
C ALA A 44 -10.66 -23.34 26.18
N CYS A 45 -9.71 -24.23 26.47
CA CYS A 45 -8.33 -24.08 26.01
C CYS A 45 -8.24 -24.07 24.48
N LYS A 46 -9.01 -24.90 23.77
CA LYS A 46 -9.04 -24.94 22.30
C LYS A 46 -9.63 -23.66 21.71
N LEU A 47 -10.74 -23.16 22.27
CA LEU A 47 -11.38 -21.93 21.82
C LEU A 47 -10.45 -20.73 22.03
N ASN A 48 -9.87 -20.61 23.23
CA ASN A 48 -8.90 -19.54 23.53
C ASN A 48 -7.69 -19.62 22.59
N HIS A 49 -7.17 -20.82 22.32
CA HIS A 49 -6.06 -20.99 21.39
C HIS A 49 -6.43 -20.59 19.96
N LYS A 50 -7.63 -20.95 19.50
CA LYS A 50 -8.15 -20.55 18.18
C LYS A 50 -8.30 -19.03 18.09
N GLU A 51 -8.86 -18.39 19.11
CA GLU A 51 -9.03 -16.94 19.16
C GLU A 51 -7.69 -16.20 19.16
N VAL A 52 -6.70 -16.65 19.95
CA VAL A 52 -5.34 -16.09 19.94
C VAL A 52 -4.69 -16.24 18.56
N ILE A 53 -4.88 -17.38 17.89
CA ILE A 53 -4.39 -17.57 16.52
C ILE A 53 -5.10 -16.61 15.55
N GLU A 54 -6.40 -16.41 15.67
CA GLU A 54 -7.17 -15.51 14.80
C GLU A 54 -6.80 -14.04 15.04
N GLU A 55 -6.61 -13.63 16.29
CA GLU A 55 -6.11 -12.30 16.65
C GLU A 55 -4.71 -12.07 16.09
N ASN A 56 -3.80 -13.02 16.27
CA ASN A 56 -2.44 -12.93 15.72
C ASN A 56 -2.47 -12.89 14.19
N LYS A 57 -3.34 -13.67 13.54
CA LYS A 57 -3.58 -13.55 12.08
C LYS A 57 -4.04 -12.14 11.73
N ARG A 58 -5.06 -11.59 12.40
CA ARG A 58 -5.54 -10.21 12.16
C ARG A 58 -4.45 -9.17 12.33
N GLN A 59 -3.59 -9.32 13.33
CA GLN A 59 -2.44 -8.43 13.56
C GLN A 59 -1.36 -8.57 12.47
N GLN A 60 -1.10 -9.80 12.01
CA GLN A 60 -0.16 -10.07 10.92
C GLN A 60 -0.70 -9.70 9.54
N MET A 61 -2.02 -9.58 9.36
CA MET A 61 -2.61 -9.23 8.08
C MET A 61 -2.27 -7.78 7.71
N PRO A 62 -1.69 -7.53 6.54
CA PRO A 62 -1.55 -6.18 6.01
C PRO A 62 -2.93 -5.53 5.83
N SER A 63 -3.04 -4.24 6.11
CA SER A 63 -4.27 -3.44 5.93
C SER A 63 -4.88 -3.55 4.51
N ASN A 64 -4.07 -3.86 3.50
CA ASN A 64 -4.48 -4.03 2.10
C ASN A 64 -4.84 -5.49 1.70
N TRP A 65 -4.96 -6.41 2.65
CA TRP A 65 -5.13 -7.84 2.36
C TRP A 65 -6.41 -8.17 1.60
N THR A 66 -7.54 -7.57 1.97
CA THR A 66 -8.83 -7.78 1.27
C THR A 66 -8.74 -7.38 -0.20
N ARG A 67 -8.17 -6.21 -0.48
CA ARG A 67 -7.92 -5.74 -1.84
C ARG A 67 -6.99 -6.67 -2.62
N LYS A 68 -6.01 -7.29 -1.95
CA LYS A 68 -5.12 -8.28 -2.56
C LYS A 68 -5.86 -9.58 -2.90
N GLN A 69 -6.78 -10.03 -2.04
CA GLN A 69 -7.64 -11.18 -2.33
C GLN A 69 -8.60 -10.91 -3.48
N GLU A 70 -9.27 -9.75 -3.50
CA GLU A 70 -10.13 -9.33 -4.60
C GLU A 70 -9.37 -9.26 -5.92
N TRP A 71 -8.14 -8.71 -5.89
CA TRP A 71 -7.27 -8.69 -7.05
C TRP A 71 -6.89 -10.10 -7.53
N ALA A 72 -6.54 -11.00 -6.61
CA ALA A 72 -6.21 -12.39 -6.93
C ALA A 72 -7.41 -13.14 -7.50
N LYS A 73 -8.61 -12.94 -6.92
CA LYS A 73 -9.86 -13.50 -7.42
C LYS A 73 -10.17 -13.01 -8.83
N ARG A 74 -10.08 -11.69 -9.05
CA ARG A 74 -10.31 -11.09 -10.38
C ARG A 74 -9.30 -11.59 -11.42
N LYS A 75 -8.05 -11.83 -11.01
CA LYS A 75 -7.03 -12.39 -11.90
C LYS A 75 -7.29 -13.85 -12.24
N LEU A 76 -7.79 -14.63 -11.29
CA LEU A 76 -8.17 -16.01 -11.51
C LEU A 76 -9.38 -16.09 -12.45
N GLU A 77 -10.40 -15.27 -12.23
CA GLU A 77 -11.57 -15.13 -13.11
C GLU A 77 -11.18 -14.68 -14.53
N GLU A 78 -10.32 -13.67 -14.68
CA GLU A 78 -9.80 -13.23 -15.99
C GLU A 78 -9.02 -14.33 -16.73
N ASN A 79 -8.31 -15.21 -16.00
CA ASN A 79 -7.63 -16.35 -16.60
C ASN A 79 -8.62 -17.45 -17.00
N GLU A 80 -9.61 -17.75 -16.17
CA GLU A 80 -10.68 -18.72 -16.49
C GLU A 80 -11.48 -18.29 -17.73
N GLU A 81 -11.83 -17.00 -17.85
CA GLU A 81 -12.50 -16.46 -19.03
C GLU A 81 -11.62 -16.57 -20.29
N ARG A 82 -10.30 -16.35 -20.16
CA ARG A 82 -9.36 -16.51 -21.27
C ARG A 82 -9.27 -17.95 -21.74
N GLU A 83 -9.17 -18.90 -20.81
CA GLU A 83 -9.19 -20.33 -21.12
C GLU A 83 -10.50 -20.75 -21.80
N GLN A 84 -11.64 -20.19 -21.38
CA GLN A 84 -12.93 -20.42 -22.03
C GLN A 84 -12.98 -19.83 -23.46
N ALA A 85 -12.45 -18.62 -23.67
CA ALA A 85 -12.35 -18.01 -24.98
C ALA A 85 -11.45 -18.82 -25.93
N GLU A 86 -10.31 -19.32 -25.44
CA GLU A 86 -9.42 -20.22 -26.18
C GLU A 86 -10.12 -21.54 -26.58
N GLN A 87 -10.87 -22.15 -25.65
CA GLN A 87 -11.69 -23.34 -25.95
C GLN A 87 -12.76 -23.06 -27.03
N GLN A 88 -13.30 -21.85 -27.05
CA GLN A 88 -14.26 -21.39 -28.05
C GLN A 88 -13.60 -20.87 -29.34
N ASN A 89 -12.26 -20.86 -29.43
CA ASN A 89 -11.46 -20.25 -30.51
C ASN A 89 -11.78 -18.76 -30.77
N LEU A 90 -12.10 -18.02 -29.71
CA LEU A 90 -12.32 -16.57 -29.75
C LEU A 90 -11.12 -15.84 -29.13
N ASP A 91 -10.85 -14.62 -29.62
CA ASP A 91 -9.83 -13.74 -29.01
C ASP A 91 -10.43 -13.00 -27.80
N TYR A 92 -9.92 -13.32 -26.61
CA TYR A 92 -10.37 -12.77 -25.34
C TYR A 92 -10.34 -11.23 -25.31
N ASP A 93 -9.28 -10.62 -25.85
CA ASP A 93 -9.12 -9.17 -25.79
C ASP A 93 -10.16 -8.47 -26.68
N MET A 94 -10.51 -9.04 -27.83
CA MET A 94 -11.54 -8.50 -28.72
C MET A 94 -12.94 -8.63 -28.12
N GLU A 95 -13.26 -9.76 -27.51
CA GLU A 95 -14.58 -9.96 -26.88
C GLU A 95 -14.77 -9.01 -25.69
N LYS A 96 -13.75 -8.84 -24.87
CA LYS A 96 -13.75 -7.84 -23.78
C LYS A 96 -13.93 -6.42 -24.28
N LEU A 97 -13.38 -6.07 -25.45
CA LEU A 97 -13.58 -4.76 -26.07
C LEU A 97 -15.02 -4.57 -26.57
N ARG A 98 -15.71 -5.63 -26.98
CA ARG A 98 -17.12 -5.58 -27.43
C ARG A 98 -18.09 -5.22 -26.31
N ASP A 99 -17.82 -5.71 -25.11
CA ASP A 99 -18.64 -5.42 -23.93
C ASP A 99 -18.48 -3.98 -23.42
N ILE A 100 -17.42 -3.28 -23.83
CA ILE A 100 -17.20 -1.89 -23.46
C ILE A 100 -18.04 -0.98 -24.35
N GLN A 101 -19.09 -0.40 -23.77
CA GLN A 101 -19.86 0.67 -24.42
C GLN A 101 -18.98 1.88 -24.76
N ALA A 102 -19.23 2.50 -25.92
CA ALA A 102 -18.48 3.67 -26.40
C ALA A 102 -18.44 4.82 -25.37
N ASP A 103 -19.57 5.13 -24.72
CA ASP A 103 -19.65 6.19 -23.70
C ASP A 103 -18.76 5.90 -22.49
N HIS A 104 -18.68 4.63 -22.07
CA HIS A 104 -17.84 4.21 -20.95
C HIS A 104 -16.35 4.30 -21.32
N ALA A 105 -15.99 3.93 -22.56
CA ALA A 105 -14.64 4.09 -23.09
C ALA A 105 -14.23 5.57 -23.14
N GLU A 106 -15.08 6.47 -23.64
CA GLU A 106 -14.78 7.91 -23.72
C GLU A 106 -14.61 8.53 -22.32
N GLN A 107 -15.50 8.22 -21.38
CA GLN A 107 -15.37 8.70 -20.00
C GLN A 107 -14.08 8.20 -19.34
N TRP A 108 -13.72 6.94 -19.59
CA TRP A 108 -12.48 6.36 -19.07
C TRP A 108 -11.26 7.03 -19.68
N GLU A 109 -11.25 7.25 -21.00
CA GLU A 109 -10.19 7.95 -21.69
C GLU A 109 -10.07 9.39 -21.21
N ARG A 110 -11.18 10.13 -21.05
CA ARG A 110 -11.20 11.50 -20.52
C ARG A 110 -10.61 11.58 -19.12
N ARG A 111 -10.99 10.65 -18.22
CA ARG A 111 -10.41 10.56 -16.87
C ARG A 111 -8.92 10.24 -16.91
N ARG A 112 -8.48 9.41 -17.86
CA ARG A 112 -7.06 9.03 -18.02
C ARG A 112 -6.24 10.17 -18.63
N SER A 113 -6.74 10.85 -19.65
CA SER A 113 -6.06 11.94 -20.36
C SER A 113 -5.94 13.18 -19.50
N SER A 114 -6.97 13.52 -18.73
CA SER A 114 -6.96 14.63 -17.77
C SER A 114 -5.86 14.49 -16.70
N LYS A 115 -5.48 13.25 -16.34
CA LYS A 115 -4.39 12.97 -15.39
C LYS A 115 -2.99 13.03 -16.01
N LYS A 116 -2.88 13.09 -17.34
CA LYS A 116 -1.57 13.15 -18.01
C LYS A 116 -1.07 14.59 -18.04
N ASN A 117 0.14 14.82 -17.53
CA ASN A 117 0.87 16.07 -17.71
C ASN A 117 2.22 15.80 -18.37
N PRO A 118 2.26 15.54 -19.69
CA PRO A 118 3.49 15.26 -20.41
C PRO A 118 4.43 16.48 -20.41
N ASP A 119 5.74 16.24 -20.47
CA ASP A 119 6.71 17.30 -20.68
C ASP A 119 6.63 17.77 -22.14
N LYS A 120 6.41 19.06 -22.36
CA LYS A 120 6.29 19.66 -23.70
C LYS A 120 7.65 20.15 -24.22
N GLY A 121 8.72 20.00 -23.43
CA GLY A 121 10.02 20.57 -23.70
C GLY A 121 10.20 21.94 -23.04
N PHE A 122 11.44 22.41 -23.04
CA PHE A 122 11.78 23.71 -22.48
C PHE A 122 11.38 24.84 -23.44
N THR A 123 10.52 25.74 -22.98
CA THR A 123 10.08 26.95 -23.71
C THR A 123 10.73 28.20 -23.12
N SER A 124 10.39 28.51 -21.86
CA SER A 124 10.91 29.66 -21.12
C SER A 124 11.16 29.28 -19.65
N PHE A 125 11.95 30.09 -18.96
CA PHE A 125 12.16 29.92 -17.52
C PHE A 125 10.89 30.21 -16.71
N GLU A 126 10.04 31.13 -17.19
CA GLU A 126 8.76 31.47 -16.56
C GLU A 126 7.79 30.29 -16.61
N ASP A 127 7.64 29.65 -17.77
CA ASP A 127 6.77 28.47 -17.93
C ASP A 127 7.25 27.30 -17.06
N ALA A 128 8.57 27.10 -16.98
CA ALA A 128 9.16 26.08 -16.13
C ALA A 128 8.92 26.38 -14.63
N ALA A 129 9.02 27.65 -14.23
CA ALA A 129 8.73 28.11 -12.88
C ALA A 129 7.24 27.95 -12.53
N ALA A 130 6.33 28.34 -13.43
CA ALA A 130 4.89 28.17 -13.27
C ALA A 130 4.52 26.69 -13.11
N ARG A 131 5.06 25.80 -13.97
CA ARG A 131 4.85 24.35 -13.86
C ARG A 131 5.40 23.77 -12.56
N LYS A 132 6.55 24.26 -12.08
CA LYS A 132 7.10 23.90 -10.77
C LYS A 132 6.13 24.32 -9.66
N TYR A 133 5.65 25.55 -9.70
CA TYR A 133 4.76 26.14 -8.72
C TYR A 133 3.41 25.41 -8.64
N GLU A 134 2.74 25.16 -9.77
CA GLU A 134 1.50 24.39 -9.82
C GLU A 134 1.66 22.98 -9.22
N ARG A 135 2.81 22.34 -9.46
CA ARG A 135 3.12 21.04 -8.86
C ARG A 135 3.28 21.15 -7.34
N MET A 136 3.95 22.19 -6.83
CA MET A 136 4.11 22.42 -5.39
C MET A 136 2.75 22.67 -4.73
N ILE A 137 1.90 23.51 -5.32
CA ILE A 137 0.52 23.75 -4.83
C ILE A 137 -0.27 22.44 -4.72
N LYS A 138 -0.19 21.57 -5.74
CA LYS A 138 -0.89 20.27 -5.73
C LYS A 138 -0.36 19.30 -4.67
N GLN A 139 0.87 19.48 -4.20
CA GLN A 139 1.49 18.63 -3.18
C GLN A 139 1.19 19.10 -1.76
N ILE A 140 0.99 20.40 -1.57
CA ILE A 140 0.65 20.99 -0.27
C ILE A 140 -0.73 20.47 0.17
N LYS A 141 -0.80 19.94 1.38
CA LYS A 141 -2.04 19.55 2.04
C LYS A 141 -2.24 20.46 3.26
N PRO A 142 -3.16 21.43 3.19
CA PRO A 142 -3.44 22.32 4.31
C PRO A 142 -3.99 21.55 5.50
N ASP A 143 -3.53 21.90 6.70
CA ASP A 143 -4.14 21.45 7.94
C ASP A 143 -5.26 22.43 8.33
N MET A 144 -6.50 21.94 8.26
CA MET A 144 -7.68 22.77 8.53
C MET A 144 -7.86 23.03 10.03
N ASP A 145 -7.38 22.14 10.90
CA ASP A 145 -7.52 22.29 12.35
C ASP A 145 -6.58 23.39 12.85
N GLU A 146 -5.31 23.36 12.40
CA GLU A 146 -4.35 24.46 12.65
C GLU A 146 -4.90 25.79 12.12
N TYR A 147 -5.50 25.79 10.93
CA TYR A 147 -6.13 26.98 10.34
C TYR A 147 -7.27 27.54 11.21
N HIS A 148 -8.18 26.68 11.69
CA HIS A 148 -9.29 27.11 12.55
C HIS A 148 -8.80 27.65 13.90
N GLN A 149 -7.78 27.05 14.50
CA GLN A 149 -7.16 27.54 15.73
C GLN A 149 -6.51 28.91 15.52
N LEU A 150 -5.78 29.10 14.42
CA LEU A 150 -5.19 30.39 14.08
C LEU A 150 -6.26 31.46 13.84
N LYS A 151 -7.36 31.09 13.18
CA LYS A 151 -8.49 32.01 12.96
C LYS A 151 -9.15 32.46 14.27
N GLN A 152 -9.20 31.62 15.30
CA GLN A 152 -9.78 32.00 16.60
C GLN A 152 -8.83 32.85 17.46
N THR A 153 -7.53 32.63 17.33
CA THR A 153 -6.51 33.31 18.14
C THR A 153 -6.10 34.67 17.59
N ILE A 154 -6.06 34.82 16.27
CA ILE A 154 -5.70 36.07 15.59
C ILE A 154 -6.98 36.90 15.36
N PRO A 155 -6.97 38.22 15.62
CA PRO A 155 -8.11 39.09 15.31
C PRO A 155 -8.48 39.05 13.82
N ASP A 156 -9.77 39.10 13.51
CA ASP A 156 -10.27 38.99 12.13
C ASP A 156 -9.64 40.03 11.17
N GLU A 157 -9.43 41.26 11.64
CA GLU A 157 -8.79 42.34 10.86
C GLU A 157 -7.34 42.02 10.46
N GLN A 158 -6.67 41.21 11.27
CA GLN A 158 -5.29 40.81 11.05
C GLN A 158 -5.20 39.47 10.31
N PHE A 159 -6.17 38.58 10.50
CA PHE A 159 -6.26 37.32 9.79
C PHE A 159 -6.60 37.53 8.30
N TYR A 160 -7.50 38.47 8.01
CA TYR A 160 -7.86 38.90 6.66
C TYR A 160 -7.13 40.19 6.26
N ALA A 161 -5.80 40.17 6.34
CA ALA A 161 -4.95 41.32 6.06
C ALA A 161 -5.05 41.78 4.59
N ASP A 162 -5.34 43.07 4.38
CA ASP A 162 -5.18 43.73 3.08
C ASP A 162 -3.75 44.27 2.91
N LYS A 163 -3.40 44.75 1.71
CA LYS A 163 -2.06 45.25 1.33
C LYS A 163 -1.50 46.33 2.27
N ASN A 164 -2.36 47.07 2.96
CA ASN A 164 -1.98 48.14 3.90
C ASN A 164 -2.07 47.70 5.39
N SER A 165 -2.47 46.46 5.67
CA SER A 165 -2.56 45.95 7.04
C SER A 165 -1.18 45.54 7.56
N TYR A 166 -0.86 45.94 8.79
CA TYR A 166 0.41 45.60 9.41
C TYR A 166 0.31 44.27 10.18
N VAL A 167 0.84 43.20 9.58
CA VAL A 167 0.86 41.86 10.17
C VAL A 167 2.30 41.39 10.28
N PHE A 168 3.01 41.90 11.28
CA PHE A 168 4.38 41.49 11.56
C PHE A 168 4.49 40.97 13.00
N GLY A 169 5.05 39.76 13.16
CA GLY A 169 5.36 39.16 14.47
C GLY A 169 4.20 38.49 15.20
N VAL A 170 3.05 38.31 14.55
CA VAL A 170 1.82 37.79 15.16
C VAL A 170 1.81 36.28 15.26
N HIS A 171 2.43 35.61 14.30
CA HIS A 171 2.61 34.16 14.30
C HIS A 171 4.09 33.82 14.42
N LYS A 172 4.39 32.83 15.25
CA LYS A 172 5.70 32.19 15.32
C LYS A 172 5.53 30.76 14.82
N ASP A 173 6.24 30.43 13.75
CA ASP A 173 6.13 29.11 13.14
C ASP A 173 6.59 28.03 14.13
N SER A 174 5.81 26.95 14.20
CA SER A 174 6.18 25.73 14.90
C SER A 174 7.45 25.14 14.29
N LYS A 175 8.30 24.50 15.11
CA LYS A 175 9.45 23.73 14.63
C LYS A 175 9.03 22.66 13.62
N GLU A 176 7.87 22.03 13.83
CA GLU A 176 7.32 21.02 12.92
C GLU A 176 6.95 21.61 11.56
N ALA A 177 6.44 22.85 11.52
CA ALA A 177 6.15 23.55 10.26
C ALA A 177 7.43 23.87 9.47
N ILE A 178 8.47 24.28 10.18
CA ILE A 178 9.80 24.52 9.60
C ILE A 178 10.39 23.22 9.05
N ASP A 179 10.30 22.12 9.80
CA ASP A 179 10.78 20.81 9.36
C ASP A 179 10.00 20.29 8.13
N ARG A 180 8.67 20.51 8.09
CA ARG A 180 7.85 20.21 6.90
C ARG A 180 8.36 20.96 5.66
N LEU A 181 8.64 22.25 5.79
CA LEU A 181 9.20 23.08 4.70
C LEU A 181 10.58 22.59 4.26
N LEU A 182 11.49 22.31 5.20
CA LEU A 182 12.83 21.82 4.89
C LEU A 182 12.80 20.48 4.14
N ASN A 183 11.91 19.57 4.57
CA ASN A 183 11.72 18.30 3.88
C ASN A 183 11.22 18.49 2.44
N ASP A 184 10.31 19.42 2.20
CA ASP A 184 9.83 19.70 0.85
C ASP A 184 10.89 20.38 -0.03
N MET A 185 11.70 21.28 0.54
CA MET A 185 12.86 21.86 -0.15
C MET A 185 13.89 20.80 -0.54
N ASN A 186 14.20 19.85 0.36
CA ASN A 186 15.11 18.75 0.08
C ASN A 186 14.59 17.84 -1.05
N LYS A 187 13.30 17.51 -1.05
CA LYS A 187 12.66 16.76 -2.16
C LYS A 187 12.78 17.50 -3.50
N ASP A 188 12.68 18.83 -3.47
CA ASP A 188 12.85 19.67 -4.64
C ASP A 188 14.30 19.63 -5.16
N TYR A 189 15.29 19.73 -4.27
CA TYR A 189 16.70 19.58 -4.62
C TYR A 189 17.01 18.21 -5.22
N GLU A 190 16.49 17.14 -4.63
CA GLU A 190 16.63 15.79 -5.18
C GLU A 190 16.00 15.64 -6.57
N ARG A 191 14.86 16.30 -6.80
CA ARG A 191 14.22 16.27 -8.13
C ARG A 191 15.05 17.04 -9.15
N GLN A 192 15.62 18.17 -8.76
CA GLN A 192 16.49 18.98 -9.61
C GLN A 192 17.79 18.23 -9.95
N SER A 193 18.42 17.55 -8.98
CA SER A 193 19.63 16.75 -9.25
C SER A 193 19.38 15.62 -10.24
N LYS A 194 18.17 15.04 -10.23
CA LYS A 194 17.72 13.99 -11.16
C LYS A 194 17.20 14.52 -12.51
N PHE A 195 17.17 15.84 -12.74
CA PHE A 195 16.63 16.43 -13.98
C PHE A 195 17.46 16.02 -15.21
N SER A 196 18.79 16.06 -15.09
CA SER A 196 19.70 15.57 -16.14
C SER A 196 20.10 14.13 -15.83
N ARG A 197 19.53 13.18 -16.57
CA ARG A 197 19.81 11.74 -16.38
C ARG A 197 20.98 11.33 -17.28
N ARG A 198 21.99 10.68 -16.70
CA ARG A 198 23.11 10.11 -17.46
C ARG A 198 22.56 9.00 -18.37
N ARG A 199 22.85 9.11 -19.67
CA ARG A 199 22.61 8.02 -20.63
C ARG A 199 23.67 6.94 -20.42
N THR A 200 23.27 5.68 -20.50
CA THR A 200 24.21 4.55 -20.45
C THR A 200 25.25 4.71 -21.54
N PHE A 201 26.50 4.40 -21.20
CA PHE A 201 27.56 4.30 -22.20
C PHE A 201 27.40 2.93 -22.87
N ASP A 202 27.59 2.89 -24.17
CA ASP A 202 27.43 1.71 -24.99
C ASP A 202 28.76 1.51 -25.70
N ASP A 203 29.47 0.47 -25.26
CA ASP A 203 30.88 0.18 -25.57
C ASP A 203 31.08 -0.22 -27.04
N ASP A 204 30.01 -0.61 -27.74
CA ASP A 204 30.04 -1.04 -29.14
C ASP A 204 29.99 0.13 -30.14
N ASN A 205 29.77 1.37 -29.68
CA ASN A 205 29.77 2.52 -30.58
C ASN A 205 31.19 2.95 -30.96
N ASP A 206 31.36 3.31 -32.23
CA ASP A 206 32.61 3.91 -32.73
C ASP A 206 32.98 5.15 -31.91
N ILE A 207 34.18 5.13 -31.34
CA ILE A 207 34.67 6.19 -30.47
C ILE A 207 35.31 7.28 -31.33
N ASP A 208 34.60 8.39 -31.50
CA ASP A 208 35.05 9.58 -32.25
C ASP A 208 35.84 10.60 -31.39
N TYR A 209 36.17 10.25 -30.14
CA TYR A 209 36.72 11.18 -29.15
C TYR A 209 37.91 10.60 -28.37
N ILE A 210 38.83 11.48 -27.97
CA ILE A 210 40.01 11.12 -27.15
C ILE A 210 39.74 11.35 -25.64
N ASN A 211 38.91 12.33 -25.28
CA ASN A 211 38.60 12.66 -23.88
C ASN A 211 37.11 12.95 -23.66
N GLU A 212 36.64 12.97 -22.39
CA GLU A 212 35.22 13.17 -22.06
C GLU A 212 34.68 14.55 -22.49
N ARG A 213 35.53 15.58 -22.46
CA ARG A 213 35.15 16.94 -22.90
C ARG A 213 34.90 16.97 -24.42
N ASN A 214 35.74 16.28 -25.18
CA ASN A 214 35.65 16.09 -26.61
C ASN A 214 34.39 15.27 -26.94
N MET A 215 34.12 14.17 -26.23
CA MET A 215 32.86 13.42 -26.37
C MET A 215 31.62 14.31 -26.23
N LYS A 216 31.59 15.17 -25.19
CA LYS A 216 30.45 16.10 -24.96
C LYS A 216 30.34 17.14 -26.07
N PHE A 217 31.48 17.58 -26.62
CA PHE A 217 31.53 18.52 -27.73
C PHE A 217 31.07 17.89 -29.05
N ASN A 218 31.55 16.69 -29.41
CA ASN A 218 31.08 15.92 -30.56
C ASN A 218 29.58 15.64 -30.46
N LYS A 219 29.08 15.21 -29.28
CA LYS A 219 27.64 15.06 -29.02
C LYS A 219 26.85 16.36 -29.17
N LYS A 220 27.47 17.52 -28.93
CA LYS A 220 26.85 18.83 -29.17
C LYS A 220 26.78 19.11 -30.67
N ILE A 221 27.87 18.90 -31.40
CA ILE A 221 27.93 19.04 -32.86
C ILE A 221 26.88 18.15 -33.52
N GLU A 222 26.81 16.87 -33.14
CA GLU A 222 25.87 15.91 -33.74
C GLU A 222 24.41 16.35 -33.57
N ARG A 223 24.04 16.96 -32.43
CA ARG A 223 22.67 17.48 -32.21
C ARG A 223 22.30 18.61 -33.16
N PHE A 224 23.24 19.48 -33.51
CA PHE A 224 22.98 20.65 -34.36
C PHE A 224 23.18 20.33 -35.85
N TYR A 225 24.26 19.63 -36.18
CA TYR A 225 24.71 19.42 -37.55
C TYR A 225 24.42 18.02 -38.09
N GLY A 226 24.20 17.02 -37.24
CA GLY A 226 24.00 15.62 -37.68
C GLY A 226 22.85 15.45 -38.67
N LYS A 227 21.80 16.28 -38.58
CA LYS A 227 20.70 16.30 -39.57
C LYS A 227 21.18 16.74 -40.97
N TYR A 228 22.12 17.66 -41.04
CA TYR A 228 22.63 18.23 -42.30
C TYR A 228 23.82 17.45 -42.85
N THR A 229 24.63 16.82 -41.98
CA THR A 229 25.83 16.06 -42.36
C THR A 229 25.58 14.56 -42.50
N ALA A 230 24.32 14.12 -42.45
CA ALA A 230 23.95 12.70 -42.53
C ALA A 230 24.45 12.04 -43.84
N GLU A 231 24.36 12.74 -44.96
CA GLU A 231 24.84 12.25 -46.26
C GLU A 231 26.37 12.10 -46.28
N ILE A 232 27.10 13.08 -45.75
CA ILE A 232 28.57 13.03 -45.65
C ILE A 232 28.99 11.86 -44.76
N LYS A 233 28.29 11.63 -43.64
CA LYS A 233 28.56 10.52 -42.73
C LYS A 233 28.32 9.17 -43.41
N GLN A 234 27.23 9.01 -44.15
CA GLN A 234 26.96 7.80 -44.92
C GLN A 234 28.01 7.57 -46.01
N ASN A 235 28.48 8.62 -46.68
CA ASN A 235 29.51 8.49 -47.71
C ASN A 235 30.85 8.06 -47.10
N LEU A 236 31.20 8.57 -45.92
CA LEU A 236 32.38 8.12 -45.16
C LEU A 236 32.28 6.63 -44.78
N GLU A 237 31.12 6.20 -44.27
CA GLU A 237 30.85 4.80 -43.92
C GLU A 237 30.86 3.88 -45.15
N ARG A 238 30.50 4.39 -46.34
CA ARG A 238 30.57 3.69 -47.63
C ARG A 238 31.95 3.73 -48.30
N GLY A 239 32.97 4.26 -47.63
CA GLY A 239 34.34 4.30 -48.17
C GLY A 239 34.58 5.44 -49.16
N THR A 240 33.91 6.57 -48.99
CA THR A 240 34.07 7.80 -49.79
C THR A 240 33.75 7.66 -51.28
N ALA A 241 33.11 6.56 -51.68
CA ALA A 241 32.51 6.42 -52.99
C ALA A 241 31.27 7.32 -53.06
N VAL A 242 31.26 8.27 -54.00
CA VAL A 242 30.08 9.06 -54.37
C VAL A 242 29.05 8.17 -55.05
#